data_AF-R4RMF7-F1
#
_entry.id   AF-R4RMF7-F1
#
_cell.length_a   1.000
_cell.length_b   1.000
_cell.length_c   1.000
_cell.angle_alpha   90.00
_cell.angle_beta   90.00
_cell.angle_gamma   90.00
#
_symmetry.space_group_name_H-M   'P 1'
#
loop_
_entity.id
_entity.type
_entity.pdbx_description
1 polymer ?
#
loop_
_entity_poly.entity_id
_entity_poly.type
_entity_poly.pdbx_seq_one_letter_code
_entity_poly.pdbx_strand_id
1 'polypeptide(L)'
;MIEAERALLGALLLKPEKMDAVINLVNTNNFSNPKHRCIFETMKQLKMQNREIDYVTVGSVLETNNLYKIGGTDYLIELVEASPASEYLETYIDLIKENALKRDLLGLIKQLPTALSKSKNIHNYLQAVKNQVEVFMQKTYKTNVAWSKLVIKNKNILQYFSKNNKHIGA
;
A
#
# COMPACT_ATOMS: atom_id res chain seq x y z
N MET A 1 1.94 8.67 -7.71
CA MET A 1 1.85 7.38 -7.00
C MET A 1 3.21 6.70 -6.97
N ILE A 2 3.78 6.38 -8.15
CA ILE A 2 5.18 5.95 -8.26
C ILE A 2 6.10 6.97 -7.58
N GLU A 3 5.89 8.28 -7.78
CA GLU A 3 6.66 9.33 -7.08
C GLU A 3 6.62 9.25 -5.55
N ALA A 4 5.46 8.90 -4.95
CA ALA A 4 5.37 8.78 -3.50
C ALA A 4 6.14 7.54 -3.00
N GLU A 5 6.10 6.44 -3.75
CA GLU A 5 6.91 5.26 -3.47
C GLU A 5 8.41 5.55 -3.63
N ARG A 6 8.80 6.27 -4.68
CA ARG A 6 10.20 6.69 -4.90
C ARG A 6 10.68 7.57 -3.75
N ALA A 7 9.91 8.60 -3.39
CA ALA A 7 10.22 9.50 -2.29
C ALA A 7 10.33 8.79 -0.94
N LEU A 8 9.42 7.85 -0.64
CA LEU A 8 9.49 7.07 0.60
C LEU A 8 10.75 6.20 0.66
N LEU A 9 11.04 5.46 -0.43
CA LEU A 9 12.21 4.57 -0.47
C LEU A 9 13.52 5.36 -0.40
N GLY A 10 13.63 6.44 -1.18
CA GLY A 10 14.80 7.32 -1.14
C GLY A 10 15.03 7.92 0.24
N ALA A 11 13.97 8.41 0.88
CA ALA A 11 14.07 8.98 2.22
C ALA A 11 14.51 7.95 3.28
N LEU A 12 14.07 6.69 3.16
CA LEU A 12 14.47 5.61 4.05
C LEU A 12 15.90 5.10 3.79
N LEU A 13 16.36 5.13 2.53
CA LEU A 13 17.75 4.82 2.19
C LEU A 13 18.71 5.91 2.69
N LEU A 14 18.27 7.17 2.75
CA LEU A 14 19.03 8.29 3.31
C LEU A 14 18.99 8.36 4.83
N LYS A 15 17.84 8.03 5.43
CA LYS A 15 17.58 8.12 6.87
C LYS A 15 17.03 6.81 7.40
N PRO A 16 17.86 5.75 7.46
CA PRO A 16 17.43 4.41 7.84
C PRO A 16 16.92 4.31 9.28
N GLU A 17 17.27 5.26 10.15
CA GLU A 17 16.70 5.38 11.50
C GLU A 17 15.18 5.58 11.49
N LYS A 18 14.62 6.11 10.40
CA LYS A 18 13.16 6.28 10.25
C LYS A 18 12.43 5.00 9.88
N MET A 19 13.15 3.91 9.56
CA MET A 19 12.55 2.63 9.17
C MET A 19 11.64 2.06 10.27
N ASP A 20 11.98 2.24 11.55
CA ASP A 20 11.16 1.75 12.68
C ASP A 20 9.77 2.37 12.73
N ALA A 21 9.65 3.65 12.36
CA ALA A 21 8.37 4.33 12.26
C ALA A 21 7.55 3.82 11.06
N VAL A 22 8.21 3.44 9.95
CA VAL A 22 7.53 3.08 8.69
C VAL A 22 7.14 1.60 8.63
N ILE A 23 7.98 0.69 9.14
CA ILE A 23 7.82 -0.77 9.02
C ILE A 23 6.49 -1.27 9.60
N ASN A 24 5.96 -0.57 10.61
CA ASN A 24 4.68 -0.89 11.26
C ASN A 24 3.47 -0.26 10.55
N LEU A 25 3.69 0.72 9.68
CA LEU A 25 2.64 1.49 9.01
C LEU A 25 2.42 1.05 7.56
N VAL A 26 3.48 0.57 6.90
CA VAL A 26 3.48 0.20 5.48
C VAL A 26 3.90 -1.26 5.33
N ASN A 27 3.09 -2.03 4.62
CA ASN A 27 3.42 -3.38 4.19
C ASN A 27 3.99 -3.37 2.78
N THR A 28 4.84 -4.35 2.47
CA THR A 28 5.40 -4.56 1.12
C THR A 28 4.33 -4.55 0.04
N ASN A 29 3.19 -5.21 0.26
CA ASN A 29 2.08 -5.25 -0.70
C ASN A 29 1.38 -3.90 -0.95
N ASN A 30 1.66 -2.87 -0.13
CA ASN A 30 1.13 -1.52 -0.36
C ASN A 30 1.81 -0.84 -1.56
N PHE A 31 3.05 -1.17 -1.87
CA PHE A 31 3.73 -0.68 -3.08
C PHE A 31 3.12 -1.30 -4.34
N SER A 32 2.79 -0.45 -5.30
CA SER A 32 2.22 -0.83 -6.60
C SER A 32 3.28 -1.35 -7.56
N ASN A 33 4.48 -0.76 -7.54
CA ASN A 33 5.57 -1.14 -8.42
C ASN A 33 6.29 -2.39 -7.87
N PRO A 34 6.41 -3.48 -8.65
CA PRO A 34 7.15 -4.68 -8.23
C PRO A 34 8.59 -4.38 -7.80
N LYS A 35 9.27 -3.42 -8.44
CA LYS A 35 10.63 -3.01 -8.08
C LYS A 35 10.67 -2.46 -6.66
N HIS A 36 9.73 -1.57 -6.33
CA HIS A 36 9.63 -0.95 -5.02
C HIS A 36 9.24 -1.95 -3.93
N ARG A 37 8.38 -2.92 -4.25
CA ARG A 37 8.10 -4.06 -3.36
C ARG A 37 9.39 -4.80 -3.01
N CYS A 38 10.18 -5.15 -4.02
CA CYS A 38 11.43 -5.87 -3.80
C CYS A 38 12.39 -5.09 -2.91
N ILE A 39 12.57 -3.78 -3.19
CA ILE A 39 13.47 -2.91 -2.42
C ILE A 39 13.02 -2.81 -0.96
N PHE A 40 11.73 -2.48 -0.73
CA PHE A 40 11.21 -2.35 0.64
C PHE A 40 11.29 -3.66 1.42
N GLU A 41 11.01 -4.80 0.79
CA GLU A 41 11.14 -6.11 1.41
C GLU A 41 12.58 -6.40 1.84
N THR A 42 13.55 -6.10 0.99
CA THR A 42 14.98 -6.24 1.31
C THR A 42 15.38 -5.33 2.48
N MET A 43 14.95 -4.07 2.48
CA MET A 43 15.19 -3.14 3.59
C MET A 43 14.58 -3.67 4.90
N LYS A 44 13.38 -4.27 4.83
CA LYS A 44 12.71 -4.89 5.97
C LYS A 44 13.51 -6.08 6.53
N GLN A 45 14.03 -6.94 5.65
CA GLN A 45 14.86 -8.08 6.04
C GLN A 45 16.17 -7.63 6.70
N LEU A 46 16.85 -6.64 6.12
CA LEU A 46 18.05 -6.04 6.72
C LEU A 46 17.75 -5.48 8.11
N LYS A 47 16.63 -4.76 8.26
CA LYS A 47 16.20 -4.23 9.57
C LYS A 47 16.00 -5.34 10.60
N MET A 48 15.32 -6.42 10.21
CA MET A 48 15.08 -7.58 11.09
C MET A 48 16.38 -8.29 11.50
N GLN A 49 17.41 -8.22 10.66
CA GLN A 49 18.74 -8.77 10.94
C GLN A 49 19.64 -7.78 11.69
N ASN A 50 19.13 -6.60 12.09
CA ASN A 50 19.91 -5.49 12.66
C ASN A 50 21.13 -5.11 11.79
N ARG A 51 20.97 -5.18 10.46
CA ARG A 51 21.99 -4.75 9.50
C ARG A 51 21.72 -3.33 9.05
N GLU A 52 22.79 -2.65 8.64
CA GLU A 52 22.70 -1.31 8.04
C GLU A 52 21.83 -1.32 6.78
N ILE A 53 21.12 -0.21 6.57
CA ILE A 53 20.25 0.00 5.44
C ILE A 53 20.75 1.23 4.70
N ASP A 54 21.34 0.99 3.54
CA ASP A 54 21.81 2.00 2.60
C ASP A 54 21.75 1.38 1.17
N TYR A 55 21.98 2.19 0.15
CA TYR A 55 21.86 1.72 -1.24
C TYR A 55 22.91 0.66 -1.62
N VAL A 56 24.10 0.67 -1.02
CA VAL A 56 25.16 -0.33 -1.25
C VAL A 56 24.77 -1.65 -0.61
N THR A 57 24.37 -1.63 0.66
CA THR A 57 23.99 -2.84 1.40
C THR A 57 22.72 -3.48 0.81
N VAL A 58 21.72 -2.68 0.45
CA VAL A 58 20.52 -3.16 -0.25
C VAL A 58 20.89 -3.72 -1.62
N GLY A 59 21.76 -3.03 -2.37
CA GLY A 59 22.26 -3.50 -3.66
C GLY A 59 22.91 -4.87 -3.55
N SER A 60 23.85 -5.04 -2.61
CA SER A 60 24.56 -6.30 -2.36
C SER A 60 23.62 -7.45 -2.02
N VAL A 61 22.58 -7.24 -1.22
CA VAL A 61 21.59 -8.30 -0.93
C VAL A 61 20.78 -8.66 -2.18
N LEU A 62 20.54 -7.71 -3.08
CA LEU A 62 19.78 -7.92 -4.31
C LEU A 62 20.61 -8.55 -5.43
N GLU A 63 21.95 -8.44 -5.41
CA GLU A 63 22.86 -8.89 -6.48
C GLU A 63 22.58 -10.32 -6.92
N THR A 64 22.32 -11.22 -5.97
CA THR A 64 22.16 -12.65 -6.24
C THR A 64 20.98 -12.96 -7.17
N ASN A 65 19.87 -12.21 -7.11
CA ASN A 65 18.63 -12.63 -7.80
C ASN A 65 17.70 -11.52 -8.33
N ASN A 66 17.87 -10.28 -7.87
CA ASN A 66 16.86 -9.24 -8.04
C ASN A 66 17.39 -7.88 -8.46
N LEU A 67 18.70 -7.62 -8.36
CA LEU A 67 19.30 -6.33 -8.67
C LEU A 67 19.02 -5.88 -10.11
N TYR A 68 19.23 -6.78 -11.08
CA TYR A 68 18.91 -6.50 -12.48
C TYR A 68 17.41 -6.19 -12.68
N LYS A 69 16.51 -6.87 -11.96
CA LYS A 69 15.05 -6.68 -12.09
C LYS A 69 14.60 -5.31 -11.58
N ILE A 70 15.31 -4.74 -10.61
CA ILE A 70 15.00 -3.39 -10.11
C ILE A 70 15.61 -2.28 -10.99
N GLY A 71 16.60 -2.61 -11.83
CA GLY A 71 17.29 -1.64 -12.69
C GLY A 71 18.73 -1.37 -12.28
N GLY A 72 19.34 -2.26 -11.50
CA GLY A 72 20.73 -2.10 -11.04
C GLY A 72 20.86 -1.21 -9.81
N THR A 73 22.10 -1.04 -9.37
CA THR A 73 22.46 -0.13 -8.29
C THR A 73 22.12 1.32 -8.64
N ASP A 74 22.21 1.68 -9.93
CA ASP A 74 21.85 3.00 -10.44
C ASP A 74 20.42 3.40 -10.06
N TYR A 75 19.47 2.46 -10.10
CA TYR A 75 18.10 2.76 -9.67
C TYR A 75 18.00 3.07 -8.16
N LEU A 76 18.82 2.45 -7.32
CA LEU A 76 18.86 2.76 -5.88
C LEU A 76 19.45 4.15 -5.65
N ILE A 77 20.47 4.52 -6.43
CA ILE A 77 21.08 5.86 -6.40
C ILE A 77 20.04 6.91 -6.85
N GLU A 78 19.34 6.66 -7.96
CA GLU A 78 18.26 7.54 -8.43
C GLU A 78 17.16 7.75 -7.37
N LEU A 79 16.81 6.71 -6.59
CA LEU A 79 15.83 6.85 -5.52
C LEU A 79 16.32 7.79 -4.42
N VAL A 80 17.60 7.67 -4.04
CA VAL A 80 18.24 8.53 -3.06
C VAL A 80 18.28 9.99 -3.56
N GLU A 81 18.70 10.21 -4.80
CA GLU A 81 18.81 11.54 -5.41
C GLU A 81 17.45 12.21 -5.64
N ALA A 82 16.44 11.43 -6.02
CA ALA A 82 15.09 11.94 -6.25
C ALA A 82 14.33 12.20 -4.94
N SER A 83 14.89 11.84 -3.78
CA SER A 83 14.20 11.99 -2.51
C SER A 83 14.10 13.47 -2.10
N PRO A 84 12.87 14.01 -1.94
CA PRO A 84 12.70 15.27 -1.22
C PRO A 84 13.13 15.11 0.25
N ALA A 85 13.35 16.22 0.95
CA ALA A 85 13.66 16.24 2.37
C ALA A 85 12.69 15.32 3.16
N SER A 86 13.23 14.48 4.04
CA SER A 86 12.50 13.39 4.72
C SER A 86 11.47 13.87 5.77
N GLU A 87 11.07 15.13 5.73
CA GLU A 87 10.07 15.75 6.60
C GLU A 87 8.64 15.32 6.24
N TYR A 88 8.39 14.86 5.01
CA TYR A 88 7.05 14.51 4.52
C TYR A 88 6.73 13.01 4.46
N LEU A 89 7.45 12.17 5.23
CA LEU A 89 7.26 10.71 5.20
C LEU A 89 5.81 10.27 5.40
N GLU A 90 5.12 10.86 6.37
CA GLU A 90 3.71 10.54 6.66
C GLU A 90 2.81 10.77 5.44
N THR A 91 3.07 11.84 4.69
CA THR A 91 2.32 12.15 3.47
C THR A 91 2.52 11.07 2.41
N TYR A 92 3.76 10.60 2.20
CA TYR A 92 4.03 9.53 1.24
C TYR A 92 3.42 8.18 1.68
N ILE A 93 3.50 7.87 2.97
CA ILE A 93 2.88 6.68 3.57
C ILE A 93 1.37 6.67 3.30
N ASP A 94 0.69 7.79 3.55
CA ASP A 94 -0.75 7.92 3.32
C ASP A 94 -1.11 7.73 1.86
N LEU A 95 -0.36 8.35 0.94
CA LEU A 95 -0.60 8.19 -0.50
C LEU A 95 -0.42 6.74 -0.97
N ILE A 96 0.60 6.04 -0.46
CA ILE A 96 0.86 4.64 -0.80
C ILE A 96 -0.25 3.73 -0.25
N LYS A 97 -0.70 3.95 0.99
CA LYS A 97 -1.78 3.19 1.62
C LYS A 97 -3.12 3.43 0.93
N GLU A 98 -3.47 4.68 0.67
CA GLU A 98 -4.69 5.04 -0.06
C GLU A 98 -4.73 4.33 -1.42
N ASN A 99 -3.59 4.34 -2.11
CA ASN A 99 -3.48 3.68 -3.40
C ASN A 99 -3.55 2.15 -3.31
N ALA A 100 -2.97 1.54 -2.28
CA ALA A 100 -3.11 0.10 -2.04
C ALA A 100 -4.58 -0.29 -1.83
N LEU A 101 -5.32 0.48 -1.03
CA LEU A 101 -6.75 0.26 -0.80
C LEU A 101 -7.57 0.35 -2.10
N LYS A 102 -7.24 1.31 -2.98
CA LYS A 102 -7.88 1.40 -4.31
C LYS A 102 -7.61 0.15 -5.15
N ARG A 103 -6.38 -0.37 -5.15
CA ARG A 103 -6.06 -1.60 -5.89
C ARG A 103 -6.77 -2.81 -5.32
N ASP A 104 -6.85 -2.93 -4.00
CA ASP A 104 -7.57 -3.99 -3.31
C ASP A 104 -9.08 -3.97 -3.67
N LEU A 105 -9.69 -2.79 -3.64
CA LEU A 105 -11.09 -2.61 -4.05
C LEU A 105 -11.31 -2.98 -5.52
N LEU A 106 -10.44 -2.53 -6.42
CA LEU A 106 -10.50 -2.90 -7.83
C LEU A 106 -10.34 -4.41 -8.02
N GLY A 107 -9.49 -5.05 -7.22
CA GLY A 107 -9.33 -6.51 -7.19
C GLY A 107 -10.63 -7.22 -6.84
N LEU A 108 -11.31 -6.77 -5.77
CA LEU A 108 -12.63 -7.28 -5.37
C LEU A 108 -13.65 -7.10 -6.49
N ILE A 109 -13.75 -5.90 -7.06
CA ILE A 109 -14.71 -5.59 -8.14
C ILE A 109 -14.45 -6.48 -9.37
N LYS A 110 -13.19 -6.70 -9.75
CA LYS A 110 -12.83 -7.56 -10.90
C LYS A 110 -13.25 -9.01 -10.72
N GLN A 111 -13.35 -9.50 -9.49
CA GLN A 111 -13.76 -10.87 -9.21
C GLN A 111 -15.29 -11.06 -9.28
N LEU A 112 -16.07 -9.98 -9.15
CA LEU A 112 -17.53 -10.02 -9.07
C LEU A 112 -18.19 -10.67 -10.29
N PRO A 113 -17.83 -10.32 -11.55
CA PRO A 113 -18.45 -10.95 -12.73
C PRO A 113 -18.15 -12.45 -12.81
N THR A 114 -16.90 -12.84 -12.57
CA THR A 114 -16.50 -14.25 -12.59
C THR A 114 -17.21 -15.06 -11.49
N ALA A 115 -17.35 -14.48 -10.29
CA ALA A 115 -18.08 -15.11 -9.20
C ALA A 115 -19.59 -15.21 -9.50
N LEU A 116 -20.18 -14.21 -10.18
CA LEU A 116 -21.57 -14.24 -10.62
C LEU A 116 -21.81 -15.36 -11.63
N SER A 117 -20.98 -15.47 -12.67
CA SER A 117 -21.12 -16.50 -13.71
C SER A 117 -21.02 -17.93 -13.17
N LYS A 118 -20.32 -18.13 -12.05
CA LYS A 118 -20.20 -19.45 -11.37
C LYS A 118 -21.31 -19.72 -10.38
N SER A 119 -22.08 -18.70 -9.99
CA SER A 119 -23.10 -18.86 -8.96
C SER A 119 -24.35 -19.52 -9.53
N LYS A 120 -24.82 -20.57 -8.86
CA LYS A 120 -26.12 -21.20 -9.13
C LYS A 120 -27.28 -20.52 -8.41
N ASN A 121 -26.99 -19.69 -7.42
CA ASN A 121 -27.99 -19.02 -6.57
C ASN A 121 -27.60 -17.56 -6.34
N ILE A 122 -28.43 -16.65 -6.85
CA ILE A 122 -28.19 -15.21 -6.79
C ILE A 122 -28.17 -14.67 -5.35
N HIS A 123 -28.99 -15.22 -4.45
CA HIS A 123 -29.04 -14.80 -3.05
C HIS A 123 -27.71 -15.11 -2.34
N ASN A 124 -27.17 -16.32 -2.52
CA ASN A 124 -25.88 -16.70 -1.95
C ASN A 124 -24.74 -15.84 -2.49
N TYR A 125 -24.78 -15.50 -3.78
CA TYR A 125 -23.80 -14.58 -4.38
C TYR A 125 -23.86 -13.20 -3.72
N LEU A 126 -25.05 -12.60 -3.59
CA LEU A 126 -25.21 -11.28 -2.97
C LEU A 126 -24.73 -11.29 -1.51
N GLN A 127 -24.99 -12.36 -0.76
CA GLN A 127 -24.48 -12.51 0.60
C GLN A 127 -22.94 -12.58 0.64
N ALA A 128 -22.32 -13.30 -0.29
CA ALA A 128 -20.86 -13.38 -0.39
C ALA A 128 -20.25 -12.01 -0.72
N VAL A 129 -20.82 -11.26 -1.66
CA VAL A 129 -20.37 -9.90 -2.00
C VAL A 129 -20.49 -8.97 -0.80
N LYS A 130 -21.64 -9.00 -0.09
CA LYS A 130 -21.83 -8.22 1.13
C LYS A 130 -20.72 -8.51 2.15
N ASN A 131 -20.48 -9.78 2.46
CA ASN A 131 -19.45 -10.17 3.43
C ASN A 131 -18.04 -9.69 3.00
N GLN A 132 -17.70 -9.81 1.70
CA GLN A 132 -16.40 -9.33 1.19
C GLN A 132 -16.24 -7.81 1.33
N VAL A 133 -17.30 -7.05 1.04
CA VAL A 133 -17.31 -5.60 1.21
C VAL A 133 -17.19 -5.23 2.69
N GLU A 134 -17.89 -5.91 3.60
CA GLU A 134 -17.78 -5.67 5.05
C GLU A 134 -16.35 -5.92 5.57
N VAL A 135 -15.72 -7.02 5.14
CA VAL A 135 -14.31 -7.31 5.48
C VAL A 135 -13.37 -6.23 4.93
N PHE A 136 -13.60 -5.78 3.69
CA PHE A 136 -12.82 -4.68 3.10
C PHE A 136 -12.98 -3.38 3.91
N MET A 137 -14.21 -3.04 4.28
CA MET A 137 -14.53 -1.86 5.09
C MET A 137 -13.80 -1.87 6.44
N GLN A 138 -13.70 -3.03 7.10
CA GLN A 138 -12.95 -3.15 8.37
C GLN A 138 -11.44 -2.89 8.20
N LYS A 139 -10.84 -3.35 7.09
CA LYS A 139 -9.43 -3.13 6.77
C LYS A 139 -9.11 -1.65 6.58
N THR A 140 -10.02 -0.91 5.98
CA THR A 140 -9.90 0.52 5.72
C THR A 140 -10.10 1.38 6.97
N TYR A 141 -10.81 0.93 8.02
CA TYR A 141 -10.85 1.64 9.32
C TYR A 141 -9.54 1.53 10.12
N LYS A 142 -8.83 0.40 10.03
CA LYS A 142 -7.55 0.18 10.74
C LYS A 142 -6.37 0.88 10.09
N THR A 143 -6.45 1.14 8.79
CA THR A 143 -5.49 2.02 8.12
C THR A 143 -5.99 3.44 8.39
N ASN A 144 -5.22 4.26 9.11
CA ASN A 144 -5.54 5.66 9.47
C ASN A 144 -5.65 6.61 8.26
N VAL A 145 -6.18 6.12 7.13
CA VAL A 145 -6.53 6.90 5.96
C VAL A 145 -7.81 7.62 6.35
N ALA A 146 -7.72 8.94 6.52
CA ALA A 146 -8.88 9.79 6.77
C ALA A 146 -9.92 9.53 5.68
N TRP A 147 -10.91 8.68 6.01
CA TRP A 147 -12.00 8.27 5.14
C TRP A 147 -12.74 9.45 4.52
N SER A 148 -12.74 10.58 5.23
CA SER A 148 -13.21 11.87 4.72
C SER A 148 -12.62 12.20 3.35
N LYS A 149 -11.31 12.01 3.12
CA LYS A 149 -10.67 12.34 1.83
C LYS A 149 -11.10 11.43 0.67
N LEU A 150 -11.32 10.14 0.92
CA LEU A 150 -11.76 9.17 -0.11
C LEU A 150 -13.24 9.33 -0.46
N VAL A 151 -14.07 9.56 0.56
CA VAL A 151 -15.53 9.65 0.43
C VAL A 151 -15.97 10.98 -0.19
N ILE A 152 -15.24 12.08 0.07
CA ILE A 152 -15.52 13.42 -0.51
C ILE A 152 -15.45 13.42 -2.05
N LYS A 153 -14.68 12.53 -2.69
CA LYS A 153 -14.57 12.48 -4.17
C LYS A 153 -15.73 11.78 -4.88
N ASN A 154 -16.63 11.10 -4.17
CA ASN A 154 -17.77 10.40 -4.79
C ASN A 154 -19.08 10.73 -4.07
N LYS A 155 -19.79 11.77 -4.54
CA LYS A 155 -21.09 12.22 -3.99
C LYS A 155 -22.13 11.09 -3.84
N ASN A 156 -22.09 10.08 -4.71
CA ASN A 156 -23.03 8.95 -4.67
C ASN A 156 -22.76 7.98 -3.50
N ILE A 157 -21.50 7.84 -3.09
CA ILE A 157 -21.11 6.95 -1.98
C ILE A 157 -21.52 7.57 -0.63
N LEU A 158 -21.39 8.89 -0.50
CA LEU A 158 -21.86 9.64 0.68
C LEU A 158 -23.35 9.46 0.97
N GLN A 159 -24.19 9.54 -0.06
CA GLN A 159 -25.64 9.41 0.09
C GLN A 159 -26.04 7.99 0.50
N TYR A 160 -25.33 6.97 0.03
CA TYR A 160 -25.58 5.58 0.42
C TYR A 160 -25.25 5.33 1.90
N PHE A 161 -24.08 5.79 2.37
CA PHE A 161 -23.67 5.58 3.77
C PHE A 161 -24.45 6.45 4.75
N SER A 162 -24.80 7.70 4.39
CA SER A 162 -25.65 8.57 5.22
C SER A 162 -27.05 7.98 5.43
N LYS A 163 -27.60 7.26 4.44
CA LYS A 163 -28.88 6.57 4.57
C LYS A 163 -28.81 5.31 5.43
N ASN A 164 -27.67 4.61 5.44
CA ASN A 164 -27.54 3.27 6.02
C ASN A 164 -26.80 3.20 7.37
N ASN A 165 -26.09 4.26 7.80
CA ASN A 165 -25.38 4.32 9.10
C ASN A 165 -26.19 5.00 10.23
N LYS A 166 -27.53 5.00 10.18
CA LYS A 166 -28.35 5.48 11.32
C LYS A 166 -28.44 4.50 12.50
N HIS A 167 -27.85 3.31 12.38
CA HIS A 167 -27.72 2.36 13.47
C HIS A 167 -26.27 1.92 13.58
N ILE A 168 -25.52 2.58 14.45
CA ILE A 168 -24.40 2.11 15.29
C ILE A 168 -23.74 3.40 15.77
N GLY A 169 -24.21 3.87 16.92
CA GLY A 169 -23.84 5.13 17.54
C GLY A 169 -24.52 5.27 18.90
N ALA A 170 -24.09 4.44 19.83
CA ALA A 170 -24.09 4.67 21.28
C ALA A 170 -22.87 3.94 21.84
#